data_AF-A0A924IQ31-F1
#
_entry.id   AF-A0A924IQ31-F1
#
_cell.length_a   1.000
_cell.length_b   1.000
_cell.length_c   1.000
_cell.angle_alpha   90.00
_cell.angle_beta   90.00
_cell.angle_gamma   90.00
#
_symmetry.space_group_name_H-M   'P 1'
#
loop_
_entity.id
_entity.type
_entity.pdbx_description
1 polymer ?
#
loop_
_entity_poly.entity_id
_entity_poly.type
_entity_poly.pdbx_seq_one_letter_code
_entity_poly.pdbx_strand_id
1 'polypeptide(L)' 'MTTAKAGLYANIHAKQERIAHGSKEQMRKPGDKDAPSTQDFEKSKATRKPKTAKK' A
#
# COMPACT_ATOMS: atom_id res chain seq x y z
N MET A 1 15.69 15.61 -2.60
CA MET A 1 15.38 14.61 -3.65
C MET A 1 14.10 13.89 -3.23
N THR A 2 12.93 14.25 -3.76
CA THR A 2 11.66 13.58 -3.43
C THR A 2 11.58 12.25 -4.17
N THR A 3 11.99 11.16 -3.53
CA THR A 3 11.73 9.80 -4.03
C THR A 3 10.23 9.67 -4.27
N ALA A 4 9.82 9.44 -5.52
CA ALA A 4 8.40 9.28 -5.85
C ALA A 4 7.80 8.24 -4.91
N LYS A 5 6.88 8.67 -4.05
CA LYS A 5 6.35 7.82 -2.98
C LYS A 5 5.52 6.72 -3.63
N ALA A 6 5.91 5.46 -3.39
CA ALA A 6 5.18 4.31 -3.90
C ALA A 6 3.73 4.33 -3.40
N GLY A 7 2.80 3.83 -4.23
CA GLY A 7 1.38 3.78 -3.90
C GLY A 7 1.07 2.91 -2.67
N LEU A 8 -0.13 3.04 -2.11
CA LEU A 8 -0.54 2.33 -0.88
C LEU A 8 -0.27 0.83 -0.95
N TYR A 9 -0.72 0.16 -2.02
CA TYR A 9 -0.52 -1.28 -2.19
C TYR A 9 0.95 -1.69 -2.29
N ALA A 10 1.79 -0.90 -2.97
CA ALA A 10 3.22 -1.18 -3.05
C ALA A 10 3.88 -1.16 -1.66
N ASN A 11 3.48 -0.21 -0.81
CA ASN A 11 3.98 -0.16 0.57
C ASN A 11 3.48 -1.33 1.41
N ILE A 12 2.23 -1.77 1.20
CA ILE A 12 1.66 -2.95 1.88
C ILE A 12 2.44 -4.21 1.48
N HIS A 13 2.69 -4.43 0.19
CA HIS A 13 3.47 -5.56 -0.31
C HIS A 13 4.90 -5.54 0.22
N ALA A 14 5.59 -4.40 0.14
CA ALA A 14 6.95 -4.28 0.68
C ALA A 14 7.01 -4.60 2.18
N LYS A 15 5.98 -4.23 2.95
CA LYS A 15 5.89 -4.60 4.36
C LYS A 15 5.64 -6.10 4.55
N GLN A 16 4.74 -6.70 3.78
CA GLN A 16 4.49 -8.14 3.82
C GLN A 16 5.78 -8.93 3.54
N GLU A 17 6.57 -8.51 2.55
CA GLU A 17 7.87 -9.12 2.24
C GLU A 17 8.84 -8.99 3.41
N ARG A 18 9.00 -7.81 4.01
CA ARG A 18 9.84 -7.66 5.21
C ARG A 18 9.39 -8.55 6.36
N ILE A 19 8.09 -8.71 6.57
CA ILE A 19 7.55 -9.62 7.59
C ILE A 19 7.91 -11.07 7.24
N ALA A 20 7.74 -11.47 5.98
CA ALA A 20 8.11 -12.80 5.49
C ALA A 20 9.61 -13.09 5.64
N HIS A 21 10.47 -12.08 5.46
CA HIS A 21 11.91 -12.16 5.69
C HIS A 21 12.33 -12.11 7.16
N GLY A 22 11.39 -12.03 8.11
CA GLY A 22 11.70 -12.14 9.54
C GLY A 22 12.05 -10.82 10.23
N SER A 23 11.58 -9.68 9.71
CA SER A 23 11.82 -8.35 10.31
C SER A 23 11.24 -8.12 11.72
N LYS A 24 10.54 -9.10 12.30
CA LYS A 24 9.80 -8.99 13.58
C LYS A 24 8.71 -7.91 13.58
N GLU A 25 8.44 -7.26 12.44
CA GLU A 25 7.29 -6.39 12.25
C GLU A 25 6.00 -7.21 12.15
N GLN A 26 4.85 -6.59 12.45
CA GLN A 26 3.53 -7.17 12.19
C GLN A 26 2.66 -6.22 11.38
N MET A 27 1.71 -6.78 10.63
CA MET A 27 0.67 -5.97 10.00
C MET A 27 -0.24 -5.39 11.08
N ARG A 28 -0.54 -4.10 11.00
CA ARG A 28 -1.47 -3.46 11.94
C ARG A 28 -2.88 -3.95 11.65
N LYS A 29 -3.70 -4.07 12.69
CA LYS A 29 -5.09 -4.48 12.53
C LYS A 29 -5.89 -3.34 11.90
N PRO A 30 -6.92 -3.65 11.11
CA PRO A 30 -7.85 -2.62 10.65
C PRO A 30 -8.42 -1.84 11.86
N GLY A 31 -8.37 -0.51 11.80
CA GLY A 31 -8.85 0.36 12.88
C GLY A 31 -7.81 0.77 13.93
N ASP A 32 -6.59 0.22 13.88
CA ASP A 32 -5.48 0.76 14.68
C ASP A 32 -5.11 2.18 14.22
N LYS A 33 -4.66 3.03 15.15
CA LYS A 33 -4.27 4.43 14.86
C LYS A 33 -3.26 4.59 13.71
N ASP A 34 -2.38 3.60 13.53
CA ASP A 34 -1.33 3.61 12.51
C ASP A 34 -1.64 2.68 11.30
N ALA A 35 -2.85 2.12 11.23
CA ALA A 35 -3.28 1.33 10.08
C ALA A 35 -3.75 2.25 8.95
N PRO A 36 -3.58 1.84 7.67
CA PRO A 36 -4.23 2.54 6.56
C PRO A 36 -5.74 2.64 6.78
N SER A 37 -6.30 3.83 6.57
CA SER A 37 -7.73 4.07 6.75
C SER A 37 -8.52 3.54 5.56
N THR A 38 -9.82 3.28 5.75
CA THR A 38 -10.72 2.93 4.64
C THR A 38 -10.69 3.97 3.51
N GLN A 39 -10.55 5.26 3.86
CA GLN A 39 -10.44 6.33 2.87
C GLN A 39 -9.16 6.23 2.03
N ASP A 40 -8.05 5.74 2.59
CA ASP A 40 -6.80 5.56 1.84
C ASP A 40 -6.92 4.44 0.81
N PHE A 41 -7.65 3.37 1.14
CA PHE A 41 -7.97 2.30 0.21
C PHE A 41 -8.88 2.78 -0.93
N GLU A 42 -9.92 3.55 -0.62
CA GLU A 42 -10.82 4.12 -1.64
C GLU A 42 -10.08 5.11 -2.56
N LYS A 43 -9.26 6.01 -2.02
CA LYS A 43 -8.43 6.91 -2.82
C LYS A 43 -7.48 6.14 -3.73
N SER A 44 -6.82 5.10 -3.21
CA SER A 44 -5.91 4.27 -3.98
C SER A 44 -6.62 3.55 -5.13
N LYS A 45 -7.85 3.07 -4.89
CA LYS A 45 -8.69 2.45 -5.92
C LYS A 45 -9.07 3.43 -7.02
N ALA A 46 -9.42 4.67 -6.66
CA ALA A 46 -9.78 5.72 -7.61
C ALA A 46 -8.60 6.18 -8.49
N THR A 47 -7.36 6.06 -8.02
CA THR A 47 -6.16 6.41 -8.82
C THR A 47 -5.79 5.38 -9.88
N ARG A 48 -6.43 4.20 -9.88
CA ARG A 48 -6.18 3.17 -10.89
C ARG A 48 -6.74 3.66 -12.23
N LYS A 49 -5.91 4.31 -13.04
CA LYS A 49 -6.23 4.60 -14.43
C LYS A 49 -6.60 3.26 -15.11
N PRO A 50 -7.73 3.16 -15.83
CA PRO A 50 -7.96 2.01 -16.67
C PRO A 50 -6.75 1.89 -17.60
N LYS A 51 -6.19 0.69 -17.73
CA LYS A 51 -5.20 0.41 -18.79
C LYS A 51 -5.97 0.47 -20.11
N THR A 52 -6.25 1.68 -20.59
CA THR A 52 -6.79 1.86 -21.94
C THR A 52 -5.72 1.38 -22.91
N ALA A 53 -6.01 0.23 -23.49
CA ALA A 53 -5.64 -0.23 -24.81
C ALA A 53 -4.47 0.52 -25.47
N LYS A 54 -3.26 -0.02 -25.34
CA LYS A 54 -2.39 -0.08 -26.52
C LYS A 54 -2.64 -1.44 -27.16
N LYS A 55 -3.36 -1.39 -28.29
CA LYS A 55 -3.11 -2.31 -29.40
C LYS A 55 -1.63 -2.23 -29.79
#